data_AF-A0A140DVS6-F1
#
_entry.id   AF-A0A140DVS6-F1
#
_cell.length_a   1.000
_cell.length_b   1.000
_cell.length_c   1.000
_cell.angle_alpha   90.00
_cell.angle_beta   90.00
_cell.angle_gamma   90.00
#
_symmetry.space_group_name_H-M   'P 1'
#
loop_
_entity.id
_entity.type
_entity.pdbx_description
1 polymer ?
#
loop_
_entity_poly.entity_id
_entity_poly.type
_entity_poly.pdbx_seq_one_letter_code
_entity_poly.pdbx_strand_id
1 'polypeptide(L)'
;MYENPRYLARSGRKLKREQKKLSRRQKGSNRYNRQRQKVNRLHAKVRHQRQDQIHKMTTGMTERYDESVIEDLNVSGMVKNHKLARSICDTGFHQIRRMLEYKWAQKGRKLSVTD
;
A
#
# COMPACT_ATOMS: atom_id res chain seq x y z
N MET A 1 -1.30 -6.71 -16.38
CA MET A 1 -0.30 -6.99 -15.32
C MET A 1 -0.14 -5.75 -14.46
N TYR A 2 -0.31 -5.83 -13.13
CA TYR A 2 0.00 -4.70 -12.24
C TYR A 2 1.51 -4.57 -12.08
N GLU A 3 2.09 -3.47 -12.53
CA GLU A 3 3.53 -3.22 -12.38
C GLU A 3 3.92 -3.10 -10.92
N ASN A 4 4.99 -3.80 -10.53
CA ASN A 4 5.64 -3.62 -9.24
C ASN A 4 6.31 -2.24 -9.23
N PRO A 5 5.78 -1.28 -8.45
CA PRO A 5 6.30 0.05 -8.53
C PRO A 5 7.62 0.14 -7.77
N ARG A 6 8.73 0.11 -8.53
CA ARG A 6 10.08 0.40 -8.05
C ARG A 6 10.16 1.73 -7.27
N TYR A 7 9.18 2.62 -7.44
CA TYR A 7 9.06 3.84 -6.66
C TYR A 7 8.86 3.61 -5.16
N LEU A 8 8.14 2.55 -4.72
CA LEU A 8 7.97 2.27 -3.29
C LEU A 8 9.30 1.87 -2.65
N ALA A 9 10.04 0.97 -3.29
CA ALA A 9 11.37 0.58 -2.84
C ALA A 9 12.34 1.78 -2.79
N ARG A 10 12.30 2.66 -3.80
CA ARG A 10 13.12 3.88 -3.84
C ARG A 10 12.73 4.86 -2.72
N SER A 11 11.44 5.10 -2.50
CA SER A 11 10.93 5.94 -1.43
C SER A 11 11.30 5.38 -0.05
N GLY A 12 11.19 4.06 0.15
CA GLY A 12 11.59 3.37 1.38
C GLY A 12 13.10 3.48 1.67
N ARG A 13 13.95 3.29 0.66
CA ARG A 13 15.41 3.50 0.81
C ARG A 13 15.74 4.95 1.18
N LYS A 14 15.07 5.92 0.56
CA LYS A 14 15.22 7.35 0.89
C LYS A 14 14.77 7.64 2.32
N LEU A 15 13.63 7.11 2.72
CA LEU A 15 13.11 7.24 4.08
C LEU A 15 14.10 6.68 5.12
N LYS A 16 14.63 5.47 4.90
CA LYS A 16 15.65 4.86 5.79
C LYS A 16 16.90 5.74 5.92
N ARG A 17 17.38 6.31 4.82
CA ARG A 17 18.55 7.21 4.83
C ARG A 17 18.28 8.48 5.63
N GLU A 18 17.12 9.10 5.43
CA GLU A 18 16.76 10.36 6.10
C GLU A 18 16.39 10.15 7.58
N GLN A 19 15.85 8.98 7.95
CA GLN A 19 15.71 8.50 9.33
C GLN A 19 17.07 8.38 10.03
N LYS A 20 18.06 7.73 9.40
CA LYS A 20 19.43 7.62 9.94
C LYS A 20 20.11 8.97 10.12
N LYS A 21 19.81 9.95 9.25
CA LYS A 21 20.26 11.33 9.43
C LYS A 21 19.58 11.99 10.63
N LEU A 22 18.28 11.77 10.82
CA LEU A 22 17.53 12.33 11.96
C LEU A 22 18.05 11.80 13.29
N SER A 23 18.31 10.49 13.39
CA SER A 23 18.77 9.86 14.64
C SER A 23 20.14 10.35 15.11
N ARG A 24 20.98 10.82 14.18
CA ARG A 24 22.31 11.40 14.45
C ARG A 24 22.27 12.90 14.79
N ARG A 25 21.10 13.54 14.79
CA ARG A 25 20.95 14.99 15.05
C ARG A 25 20.52 15.21 16.51
N GLN A 26 21.08 16.24 17.13
CA GLN A 26 20.70 16.65 18.49
C GLN A 26 19.22 17.04 18.55
N LYS A 27 18.44 16.31 19.35
CA LYS A 27 17.01 16.57 19.56
C LYS A 27 16.80 18.01 20.05
N GLY A 28 15.78 18.68 19.51
CA GLY A 28 15.47 20.09 19.84
C GLY A 28 16.22 21.13 19.01
N SER A 29 17.34 20.78 18.37
CA SER A 29 18.06 21.74 17.52
C SER A 29 17.28 22.12 16.25
N ASN A 30 17.54 23.31 15.70
CA ASN A 30 16.95 23.75 14.43
C ASN A 30 17.22 22.77 13.27
N ARG A 31 18.42 22.17 13.24
CA ARG A 31 18.78 21.14 12.23
C ARG A 31 17.98 19.85 12.41
N TYR A 32 17.70 19.44 13.66
CA TYR A 32 16.83 18.30 13.96
C TYR A 32 15.39 18.57 13.51
N ASN A 33 14.84 19.74 13.83
CA ASN A 33 13.46 20.09 13.47
C ASN A 33 13.24 20.09 11.95
N ARG A 34 14.16 20.67 11.18
CA ARG A 34 14.13 20.63 9.70
C ARG A 34 14.20 19.20 9.16
N GLN A 35 15.07 18.36 9.73
CA GLN A 35 15.19 16.96 9.32
C GLN A 35 13.94 16.14 9.69
N ARG A 36 13.33 16.39 10.85
CA ARG A 36 12.08 15.75 11.31
C ARG A 36 10.95 16.02 10.32
N GLN A 37 10.76 17.27 9.91
CA GLN A 37 9.77 17.63 8.90
C GLN A 37 10.00 16.92 7.57
N LYS A 38 11.26 16.79 7.14
CA LYS A 38 11.62 16.05 5.91
C LYS A 38 11.26 14.57 6.01
N VAL A 39 11.53 13.93 7.15
CA VAL A 39 11.14 12.53 7.41
C VAL A 39 9.61 12.39 7.39
N ASN A 40 8.88 13.30 8.02
CA ASN A 40 7.41 13.29 8.02
C ASN A 40 6.83 13.39 6.61
N ARG A 41 7.36 14.29 5.77
CA ARG A 41 6.95 14.41 4.35
C ARG A 41 7.22 13.12 3.57
N LEU A 42 8.33 12.43 3.85
CA LEU A 42 8.64 11.15 3.21
C LEU A 42 7.72 10.02 3.67
N HIS A 43 7.37 9.97 4.96
CA HIS A 43 6.36 9.04 5.46
C HIS A 43 5.01 9.25 4.79
N ALA A 44 4.54 10.50 4.70
CA ALA A 44 3.30 10.83 3.99
C ALA A 44 3.36 10.39 2.52
N LYS A 45 4.49 10.63 1.84
CA LYS A 45 4.69 10.19 0.46
C LYS A 45 4.61 8.66 0.32
N VAL A 46 5.27 7.91 1.19
CA VAL A 46 5.22 6.43 1.18
C VAL A 46 3.80 5.95 1.42
N ARG A 47 3.08 6.54 2.39
CA ARG A 47 1.68 6.21 2.68
C ARG A 47 0.78 6.46 1.46
N HIS A 48 0.87 7.63 0.83
CA HIS A 48 0.07 7.95 -0.36
C HIS A 48 0.37 7.02 -1.53
N GLN A 49 1.65 6.68 -1.74
CA GLN A 49 2.04 5.73 -2.79
C GLN A 49 1.47 4.33 -2.55
N ARG A 50 1.47 3.85 -1.30
CA ARG A 50 0.84 2.57 -0.94
C ARG A 50 -0.66 2.63 -1.16
N GLN A 51 -1.32 3.69 -0.69
CA GLN A 51 -2.76 3.88 -0.88
C GLN A 51 -3.13 3.88 -2.38
N ASP A 52 -2.44 4.68 -3.20
CA ASP A 52 -2.67 4.74 -4.65
C ASP A 52 -2.57 3.35 -5.30
N GLN A 53 -1.57 2.56 -4.92
CA GLN A 53 -1.42 1.21 -5.44
C GLN A 53 -2.60 0.30 -5.08
N ILE A 54 -3.09 0.37 -3.84
CA ILE A 54 -4.26 -0.38 -3.39
C ILE A 54 -5.50 0.06 -4.16
N HIS A 55 -5.68 1.37 -4.32
CA HIS A 55 -6.81 1.90 -5.08
C HIS A 55 -6.78 1.38 -6.52
N LYS A 56 -5.65 1.46 -7.22
CA LYS A 56 -5.51 0.94 -8.59
C LYS A 56 -5.73 -0.57 -8.67
N MET A 57 -5.16 -1.31 -7.72
CA MET A 57 -5.33 -2.76 -7.63
C MET A 57 -6.80 -3.12 -7.48
N THR A 58 -7.43 -2.64 -6.41
CA THR A 58 -8.84 -2.95 -6.13
C THR A 58 -9.80 -2.46 -7.21
N THR A 59 -9.58 -1.26 -7.79
CA THR A 59 -10.39 -0.78 -8.92
C THR A 59 -10.33 -1.76 -10.09
N GLY A 60 -9.12 -2.09 -10.55
CA GLY A 60 -8.98 -3.01 -11.68
C GLY A 60 -9.41 -4.45 -11.39
N MET A 61 -9.59 -4.85 -10.13
CA MET A 61 -10.23 -6.12 -9.77
C MET A 61 -11.74 -6.00 -9.90
N THR A 62 -12.35 -4.95 -9.32
CA THR A 62 -13.81 -4.70 -9.44
C THR A 62 -14.28 -4.39 -10.86
N GLU A 63 -13.37 -4.09 -11.79
CA GLU A 63 -13.66 -3.91 -13.21
C GLU A 63 -13.54 -5.21 -14.01
N ARG A 64 -12.65 -6.12 -13.60
CA ARG A 64 -12.38 -7.38 -14.32
C ARG A 64 -13.23 -8.55 -13.86
N TYR A 65 -13.67 -8.54 -12.61
CA TYR A 65 -14.39 -9.64 -11.99
C TYR A 65 -15.77 -9.16 -11.50
N ASP A 66 -16.80 -9.96 -11.76
CA ASP A 66 -18.16 -9.70 -11.29
C ASP A 66 -18.43 -10.31 -9.90
N GLU A 67 -19.53 -9.83 -9.30
CA GLU A 67 -19.97 -9.76 -7.89
C GLU A 67 -19.55 -10.82 -6.86
N SER A 68 -19.29 -12.05 -7.26
CA SER A 68 -19.06 -13.18 -6.36
C SER A 68 -17.72 -13.79 -6.74
N VAL A 69 -16.66 -13.61 -5.96
CA VAL A 69 -16.24 -14.64 -5.00
C VAL A 69 -14.99 -14.09 -4.30
N ILE A 70 -15.07 -13.83 -2.99
CA ILE A 70 -13.88 -13.76 -2.12
C ILE A 70 -13.48 -15.15 -1.60
N GLU A 71 -14.21 -16.24 -1.94
CA GLU A 71 -13.87 -17.62 -1.50
C GLU A 71 -12.40 -17.96 -1.75
N ASP A 72 -11.86 -17.48 -2.86
CA ASP A 72 -10.48 -17.76 -3.18
C ASP A 72 -10.01 -16.66 -4.12
N LEU A 73 -9.73 -15.47 -3.57
CA LEU A 73 -9.02 -14.43 -4.32
C LEU A 73 -7.56 -14.86 -4.54
N ASN A 74 -7.30 -16.15 -4.86
CA ASN A 74 -6.05 -16.90 -4.86
C ASN A 74 -4.95 -16.07 -4.20
N VAL A 75 -5.16 -15.79 -2.92
CA VAL A 75 -4.43 -14.73 -2.21
C VAL A 75 -2.99 -15.19 -2.05
N SER A 76 -2.85 -16.48 -1.79
CA SER A 76 -1.65 -17.28 -1.96
C SER A 76 -1.03 -17.11 -3.36
N GLY A 77 -1.81 -17.19 -4.45
CA GLY A 77 -1.38 -16.92 -5.83
C GLY A 77 -0.92 -15.48 -6.09
N MET A 78 -1.58 -14.47 -5.52
CA MET A 78 -1.16 -13.07 -5.64
C MET A 78 0.10 -12.76 -4.83
N VAL A 79 0.27 -13.43 -3.69
CA VAL A 79 1.50 -13.39 -2.87
C VAL A 79 2.63 -14.20 -3.52
N LYS A 80 2.32 -15.28 -4.24
CA LYS A 80 3.28 -16.02 -5.07
C LYS A 80 3.73 -15.19 -6.27
N ASN A 81 2.90 -14.29 -6.80
CA ASN A 81 3.33 -13.34 -7.81
C ASN A 81 4.30 -12.33 -7.19
N HIS A 82 5.61 -12.54 -7.38
CA HIS A 82 6.67 -11.68 -6.85
C HIS A 82 6.51 -10.18 -7.16
N LYS A 83 5.76 -9.81 -8.21
CA LYS A 83 5.46 -8.41 -8.54
C LYS A 83 4.44 -7.79 -7.57
N LEU A 84 3.51 -8.59 -7.05
CA LEU A 84 2.42 -8.18 -6.17
C LEU A 84 2.71 -8.50 -4.69
N ALA A 85 3.44 -9.58 -4.43
CA ALA A 85 3.82 -10.07 -3.09
C ALA A 85 4.28 -8.95 -2.16
N ARG A 86 5.22 -8.13 -2.62
CA ARG A 86 5.79 -7.05 -1.80
C ARG A 86 4.78 -5.95 -1.50
N SER A 87 3.95 -5.58 -2.47
CA SER A 87 2.89 -4.59 -2.26
C SER A 87 1.81 -5.09 -1.30
N ILE A 88 1.46 -6.36 -1.42
CA ILE A 88 0.46 -7.02 -0.58
C ILE A 88 0.98 -7.13 0.85
N CYS A 89 2.21 -7.59 1.05
CA CYS A 89 2.86 -7.65 2.37
C CYS A 89 3.06 -6.25 2.99
N ASP A 90 3.46 -5.24 2.21
CA ASP A 90 3.69 -3.87 2.71
C ASP A 90 2.40 -3.13 3.12
N THR A 91 1.25 -3.59 2.62
CA THR A 91 -0.07 -2.98 2.81
C THR A 91 -0.92 -3.72 3.85
N GLY A 92 -0.82 -5.04 3.89
CA GLY A 92 -1.66 -5.90 4.71
C GLY A 92 -3.01 -6.24 4.05
N PHE A 93 -3.40 -7.51 4.16
CA PHE A 93 -4.63 -8.05 3.56
C PHE A 93 -5.91 -7.33 3.99
N HIS A 94 -5.97 -6.93 5.26
CA HIS A 94 -7.11 -6.20 5.83
C HIS A 94 -7.45 -4.93 5.04
N GLN A 95 -6.44 -4.19 4.58
CA GLN A 95 -6.68 -2.95 3.85
C GLN A 95 -7.17 -3.20 2.42
N ILE A 96 -6.71 -4.28 1.78
CA ILE A 96 -7.18 -4.69 0.45
C ILE A 96 -8.64 -5.14 0.54
N ARG A 97 -8.97 -6.01 1.50
CA ARG A 97 -10.35 -6.49 1.74
C ARG A 97 -11.31 -5.32 1.98
N ARG A 98 -10.97 -4.42 2.91
CA ARG A 98 -11.77 -3.22 3.20
C ARG A 98 -12.02 -2.37 1.95
N MET A 99 -11.01 -2.20 1.10
CA MET A 99 -11.12 -1.40 -0.12
C MET A 99 -11.97 -2.06 -1.20
N LEU A 100 -11.95 -3.39 -1.27
CA LEU A 100 -12.82 -4.17 -2.14
C LEU A 100 -14.29 -4.11 -1.67
N GLU A 101 -14.54 -4.37 -0.38
CA GLU A 101 -15.87 -4.22 0.25
C GLU A 101 -16.49 -2.85 -0.07
N TYR A 102 -15.72 -1.79 0.17
CA TYR A 102 -16.13 -0.42 -0.10
C TYR A 102 -16.50 -0.19 -1.59
N LYS A 103 -15.68 -0.67 -2.53
CA LYS A 103 -15.89 -0.41 -3.97
C LYS A 103 -16.99 -1.27 -4.57
N TRP A 104 -17.16 -2.51 -4.13
CA TRP A 104 -18.27 -3.35 -4.59
C TRP A 104 -19.61 -2.81 -4.09
N ALA A 105 -19.68 -2.37 -2.82
CA ALA A 105 -20.86 -1.68 -2.30
C ALA A 105 -21.20 -0.43 -3.13
N GLN A 106 -20.20 0.36 -3.52
CA GLN A 106 -20.38 1.53 -4.39
C GLN A 106 -20.92 1.15 -5.79
N LYS A 107 -20.62 -0.04 -6.29
CA LYS A 107 -21.14 -0.56 -7.57
C LYS A 107 -22.49 -1.27 -7.46
N GLY A 108 -23.14 -1.25 -6.27
CA GLY A 108 -24.40 -1.94 -6.04
C GLY A 108 -24.28 -3.47 -6.01
N ARG A 109 -23.07 -3.98 -5.82
CA ARG A 109 -22.74 -5.41 -5.82
C ARG A 109 -22.52 -5.90 -4.39
N LYS A 110 -23.10 -7.03 -4.01
CA LYS A 110 -22.88 -7.67 -2.72
C LYS A 110 -21.60 -8.49 -2.75
N LEU A 111 -20.76 -8.26 -1.75
CA LEU A 111 -19.62 -9.12 -1.50
C LEU A 111 -20.09 -10.40 -0.79
N SER A 112 -20.08 -11.53 -1.49
CA SER A 112 -20.24 -12.86 -0.86
C SER A 112 -18.88 -13.32 -0.36
N VAL A 113 -18.71 -13.39 0.97
CA VAL A 113 -17.59 -14.09 1.62
C VAL A 113 -18.10 -15.48 1.97
N THR A 114 -17.73 -16.47 1.18
CA THR A 114 -17.91 -17.89 1.54
C THR A 114 -16.55 -18.44 2.00
N ASP A 115 -16.58 -19.33 2.99
CA ASP A 115 -15.41 -19.90 3.70
C ASP A 115 -14.87 -21.14 2.98
#